data_AF-A0A1H4E0A1-F1
#
_entry.id   AF-A0A1H4E0A1-F1
#
_cell.length_a   1.000
_cell.length_b   1.000
_cell.length_c   1.000
_cell.angle_alpha   90.00
_cell.angle_beta   90.00
_cell.angle_gamma   90.00
#
_symmetry.space_group_name_H-M   'P 1'
#
loop_
_entity.id
_entity.type
_entity.pdbx_description
1 polymer ?
#
loop_
_entity_poly.entity_id
_entity_poly.type
_entity_poly.pdbx_seq_one_letter_code
_entity_poly.pdbx_strand_id
1 'polypeptide(L)'
;MTIFTTLLQAETTENVAEKIPNDTGWFVQFIQDNPSIILSIVTGLLLPLGLVWLNNRNNVRIKKLENKLNLDSKKLDKELSEEIDKKGIIQNQERVVYSSLSKILFDVQQLHVSLSGTCIDKNCIDNSLEKFDKSIIKYHEEIANNMLYMSSKVINYIYEFYSIISDLKVNLKEFNDIQEFQMAHVSVYMHSIELSEVLIKIQEEFISKDEKLKSDFDESAQEMMKYCCGRKPPQEEFEKFKELFKKVNPNYTEDEIYQLDRRYG
;
A
#
# COMPACT_ATOMS: atom_id res chain seq x y z
N MET A 1 97.47 8.92 31.97
CA MET A 1 98.72 9.65 31.71
C MET A 1 98.53 11.05 32.28
N THR A 2 99.42 11.55 33.15
CA THR A 2 99.44 12.92 33.71
C THR A 2 98.16 13.35 34.48
N ILE A 3 98.06 13.27 35.82
CA ILE A 3 98.74 14.04 36.89
C ILE A 3 98.33 15.52 36.94
N PHE A 4 97.48 15.87 37.93
CA PHE A 4 97.47 17.10 38.76
C PHE A 4 96.34 16.92 39.79
N THR A 5 96.47 16.78 41.13
CA THR A 5 97.49 17.09 42.16
C THR A 5 97.19 18.36 42.97
N THR A 6 96.61 18.18 44.18
CA THR A 6 96.60 19.10 45.37
C THR A 6 95.87 20.46 45.26
N LEU A 7 95.28 21.08 46.31
CA LEU A 7 94.94 20.71 47.72
C LEU A 7 93.67 21.57 48.13
N LEU A 8 93.36 22.16 49.31
CA LEU A 8 94.02 22.38 50.62
C LEU A 8 93.01 22.77 51.73
N GLN A 9 92.86 21.95 52.79
CA GLN A 9 92.23 22.25 54.13
C GLN A 9 90.72 22.64 54.20
N ALA A 10 89.99 22.42 55.32
CA ALA A 10 90.28 21.70 56.59
C ALA A 10 89.01 21.16 57.31
N GLU A 11 89.22 20.12 58.13
CA GLU A 11 88.60 19.81 59.46
C GLU A 11 87.06 19.72 59.62
N THR A 12 86.50 18.49 59.73
CA THR A 12 85.96 17.81 60.96
C THR A 12 84.63 18.39 61.54
N THR A 13 83.63 17.61 61.98
CA THR A 13 83.68 16.40 62.85
C THR A 13 82.59 15.34 62.61
N GLU A 14 82.85 14.14 63.15
CA GLU A 14 81.98 13.02 63.61
C GLU A 14 80.50 12.86 63.21
N ASN A 15 80.21 11.66 62.66
CA ASN A 15 79.19 10.68 63.07
C ASN A 15 77.91 11.11 63.83
N VAL A 16 76.75 10.72 63.31
CA VAL A 16 75.88 9.66 63.88
C VAL A 16 74.88 9.20 62.82
N ALA A 17 74.53 7.90 62.80
CA ALA A 17 73.49 7.38 61.92
C ALA A 17 72.15 7.29 62.66
N GLU A 18 71.11 7.95 62.15
CA GLU A 18 69.76 7.90 62.70
C GLU A 18 68.73 7.31 61.73
N LYS A 19 67.64 6.78 62.28
CA LYS A 19 66.79 5.75 61.67
C LYS A 19 65.43 6.35 61.29
N ILE A 20 65.16 6.46 59.99
CA ILE A 20 63.90 7.04 59.48
C ILE A 20 62.68 6.21 59.98
N PRO A 21 61.73 6.80 60.73
CA PRO A 21 60.48 6.15 61.09
C PRO A 21 59.38 6.43 60.04
N ASN A 22 58.41 5.52 59.92
CA ASN A 22 57.26 5.70 59.03
C ASN A 22 56.28 6.75 59.58
N ASP A 23 55.91 7.74 58.77
CA ASP A 23 54.78 8.63 59.05
C ASP A 23 53.45 7.94 58.68
N THR A 24 52.82 7.30 59.66
CA THR A 24 51.41 6.92 59.60
C THR A 24 50.59 7.95 60.37
N GLY A 25 50.16 8.99 59.66
CA GLY A 25 49.66 10.24 60.25
C GLY A 25 48.52 10.12 61.27
N TRP A 26 48.59 11.03 62.25
CA TRP A 26 47.72 11.22 63.43
C TRP A 26 46.21 11.01 63.23
N PHE A 27 45.66 11.30 62.04
CA PHE A 27 44.25 11.06 61.72
C PHE A 27 43.82 9.60 61.96
N VAL A 28 44.67 8.62 61.64
CA VAL A 28 44.33 7.19 61.81
C VAL A 28 44.10 6.86 63.29
N GLN A 29 44.95 7.40 64.16
CA GLN A 29 44.94 7.14 65.59
C GLN A 29 43.73 7.82 66.27
N PHE A 30 43.48 9.09 65.95
CA PHE A 30 42.30 9.83 66.42
C PHE A 30 40.97 9.15 66.06
N ILE A 31 40.90 8.50 64.89
CA ILE A 31 39.74 7.75 64.40
C ILE A 31 39.54 6.43 65.17
N GLN A 32 40.61 5.75 65.59
CA GLN A 32 40.51 4.52 66.39
C GLN A 32 40.01 4.80 67.81
N ASP A 33 40.43 5.90 68.43
CA ASP A 33 40.05 6.24 69.81
C ASP A 33 38.58 6.69 69.97
N ASN A 34 37.93 7.12 68.88
CA ASN A 34 36.59 7.73 68.92
C ASN A 34 35.63 7.18 67.84
N PRO A 35 35.22 5.89 67.90
CA PRO A 35 34.40 5.25 66.86
C PRO A 35 33.01 5.88 66.66
N SER A 36 32.47 6.55 67.67
CA SER A 36 31.22 7.32 67.60
C SER A 36 31.30 8.53 66.65
N ILE A 37 32.49 9.10 66.40
CA ILE A 37 32.69 10.16 65.41
C ILE A 37 32.53 9.61 64.00
N ILE A 38 33.07 8.41 63.72
CA ILE A 38 32.91 7.73 62.42
C ILE A 38 31.42 7.51 62.13
N LEU A 39 30.69 6.95 63.11
CA LEU A 39 29.25 6.71 62.99
C LEU A 39 28.47 8.00 62.73
N SER A 40 28.83 9.10 63.39
CA SER A 40 28.22 10.42 63.22
C SER A 40 28.51 11.05 61.85
N ILE A 41 29.72 10.95 61.32
CA ILE A 41 30.07 11.44 59.97
C ILE A 41 29.37 10.60 58.89
N VAL A 42 29.32 9.27 59.06
CA VAL A 42 28.64 8.37 58.13
C VAL A 42 27.13 8.66 58.12
N THR A 43 26.46 8.65 59.27
CA THR A 43 25.00 8.79 59.35
C THR A 43 24.51 10.22 59.17
N GLY A 44 25.25 11.23 59.65
CA GLY A 44 24.84 12.63 59.61
C GLY A 44 25.23 13.39 58.34
N LEU A 45 26.26 12.94 57.61
CA LEU A 45 26.76 13.64 56.41
C LEU A 45 26.78 12.74 55.17
N LEU A 46 27.51 11.62 55.21
CA LEU A 46 27.75 10.80 54.01
C LEU A 46 26.48 10.06 53.53
N LEU A 47 25.66 9.57 54.44
CA LEU A 47 24.44 8.83 54.11
C LEU A 47 23.36 9.76 53.50
N PRO A 48 23.06 10.96 54.07
CA PRO A 48 22.20 11.95 53.41
C PRO A 48 22.71 12.40 52.04
N LEU A 49 24.00 12.72 51.91
CA LEU A 49 24.60 13.12 50.62
C LEU A 49 24.55 11.97 49.59
N GLY A 50 24.82 10.74 50.03
CA GLY A 50 24.73 9.53 49.21
C GLY A 50 23.30 9.26 48.72
N LEU A 51 22.29 9.41 49.59
CA LEU A 51 20.88 9.30 49.21
C LEU A 51 20.46 10.37 48.20
N VAL A 52 20.84 11.63 48.43
CA VAL A 52 20.56 12.74 47.48
C VAL A 52 21.22 12.48 46.13
N TRP A 53 22.49 12.03 46.12
CA TRP A 53 23.21 11.70 44.89
C TRP A 53 22.61 10.50 44.15
N LEU A 54 22.26 9.42 44.85
CA LEU A 54 21.59 8.25 44.27
C LEU A 54 20.22 8.61 43.68
N ASN A 55 19.41 9.38 44.42
CA ASN A 55 18.09 9.83 43.99
C ASN A 55 18.19 10.75 42.75
N ASN A 56 19.10 11.73 42.76
CA ASN A 56 19.35 12.59 41.61
C ASN A 56 19.87 11.79 40.40
N ARG A 57 20.84 10.89 40.59
CA ARG A 57 21.37 10.01 39.53
C ARG A 57 20.30 9.10 38.93
N ASN A 58 19.36 8.60 39.73
CA ASN A 58 18.24 7.78 39.26
C ASN A 58 17.16 8.62 38.57
N ASN A 59 16.80 9.79 39.08
CA ASN A 59 15.90 10.73 38.38
C ASN A 59 16.45 11.15 37.01
N VAL A 60 17.76 11.42 36.90
CA VAL A 60 18.42 11.73 35.62
C VAL A 60 18.41 10.52 34.66
N ARG A 61 18.44 9.28 35.17
CA ARG A 61 18.27 8.06 34.35
C ARG A 61 16.83 7.86 33.90
N ILE A 62 15.87 8.02 34.80
CA ILE A 62 14.43 7.89 34.53
C ILE A 62 14.01 8.92 33.47
N LYS A 63 14.33 10.21 33.65
CA LYS A 63 14.05 11.26 32.65
C LYS A 63 14.72 11.01 31.29
N LYS A 64 15.87 10.31 31.25
CA LYS A 64 16.52 9.90 29.99
C LYS A 64 15.86 8.68 29.34
N LEU A 65 15.19 7.82 30.11
CA LEU A 65 14.38 6.71 29.59
C LEU A 65 13.02 7.21 29.11
N GLU A 66 12.34 8.05 29.90
CA GLU A 66 11.09 8.75 29.52
C GLU A 66 11.28 9.55 28.22
N ASN A 67 12.33 10.38 28.13
CA ASN A 67 12.60 11.15 26.92
C ASN A 67 12.96 10.27 25.70
N LYS A 68 13.51 9.07 25.90
CA LYS A 68 13.72 8.11 24.80
C LYS A 68 12.39 7.51 24.35
N LEU A 69 11.61 6.95 25.28
CA LEU A 69 10.29 6.39 24.99
C LEU A 69 9.37 7.42 24.30
N ASN A 70 9.37 8.67 24.76
CA ASN A 70 8.61 9.79 24.18
C ASN A 70 9.13 10.27 22.81
N LEU A 71 10.36 9.90 22.41
CA LEU A 71 10.91 10.18 21.08
C LEU A 71 10.67 8.99 20.15
N ASP A 72 10.83 7.77 20.65
CA ASP A 72 10.65 6.54 19.88
C ASP A 72 9.17 6.25 19.61
N SER A 73 8.25 6.60 20.54
CA SER A 73 6.80 6.61 20.26
C SER A 73 6.47 7.62 19.17
N LYS A 74 6.98 8.86 19.25
CA LYS A 74 6.71 9.90 18.24
C LYS A 74 7.27 9.59 16.86
N LYS A 75 8.31 8.76 16.75
CA LYS A 75 8.74 8.19 15.46
C LYS A 75 7.71 7.18 14.95
N LEU A 76 7.33 6.22 15.79
CA LEU A 76 6.35 5.20 15.44
C LEU A 76 4.99 5.81 15.05
N ASP A 77 4.51 6.80 15.81
CA ASP A 77 3.30 7.58 15.51
C ASP A 77 3.39 8.25 14.13
N LYS A 78 4.57 8.81 13.80
CA LYS A 78 4.82 9.49 12.52
C LYS A 78 4.94 8.50 11.36
N GLU A 79 5.71 7.43 11.53
CA GLU A 79 5.90 6.35 10.55
C GLU A 79 4.54 5.70 10.22
N LEU A 80 3.74 5.39 11.25
CA LEU A 80 2.37 4.89 11.09
C LEU A 80 1.46 5.91 10.38
N SER A 81 1.54 7.20 10.70
CA SER A 81 0.74 8.23 10.00
C SER A 81 1.11 8.32 8.51
N GLU A 82 2.40 8.24 8.16
CA GLU A 82 2.83 8.21 6.77
C GLU A 82 2.41 6.95 6.02
N GLU A 83 2.35 5.78 6.67
CA GLU A 83 1.83 4.56 6.06
C GLU A 83 0.30 4.61 5.85
N ILE A 84 -0.43 5.18 6.80
CA ILE A 84 -1.89 5.42 6.66
C ILE A 84 -2.17 6.38 5.50
N ASP A 85 -1.43 7.49 5.38
CA ASP A 85 -1.57 8.44 4.28
C ASP A 85 -1.24 7.78 2.93
N LYS A 86 -0.16 6.99 2.84
CA LYS A 86 0.21 6.23 1.63
C LYS A 86 -0.88 5.21 1.26
N LYS A 87 -1.45 4.47 2.22
CA LYS A 87 -2.56 3.55 1.98
C LYS A 87 -3.80 4.30 1.48
N GLY A 88 -4.17 5.41 2.12
CA GLY A 88 -5.30 6.24 1.72
C GLY A 88 -5.18 6.81 0.30
N ILE A 89 -3.98 7.21 -0.11
CA ILE A 89 -3.69 7.63 -1.50
C ILE A 89 -3.93 6.47 -2.47
N ILE A 90 -3.35 5.30 -2.23
CA ILE A 90 -3.52 4.12 -3.10
C ILE A 90 -5.00 3.75 -3.23
N GLN A 91 -5.71 3.66 -2.11
CA GLN A 91 -7.14 3.32 -2.08
C GLN A 91 -8.01 4.35 -2.83
N ASN A 92 -7.64 5.64 -2.79
CA ASN A 92 -8.32 6.64 -3.61
C ASN A 92 -8.12 6.38 -5.11
N GLN A 93 -6.90 6.02 -5.53
CA GLN A 93 -6.64 5.75 -6.94
C GLN A 93 -7.28 4.43 -7.41
N GLU A 94 -7.30 3.38 -6.57
CA GLU A 94 -8.04 2.13 -6.83
C GLU A 94 -9.54 2.43 -7.01
N ARG A 95 -10.12 3.29 -6.17
CA ARG A 95 -11.51 3.75 -6.27
C ARG A 95 -11.79 4.60 -7.52
N VAL A 96 -10.86 5.47 -7.94
CA VAL A 96 -10.98 6.23 -9.18
C VAL A 96 -11.00 5.29 -10.37
N VAL A 97 -10.03 4.37 -10.49
CA VAL A 97 -9.97 3.38 -11.58
C VAL A 97 -11.24 2.55 -11.63
N TYR A 98 -11.72 2.01 -10.50
CA TYR A 98 -12.98 1.26 -10.45
C TYR A 98 -14.18 2.10 -10.91
N SER A 99 -14.26 3.36 -10.47
CA SER A 99 -15.33 4.28 -10.85
C SER A 99 -15.32 4.55 -12.36
N SER A 100 -14.16 4.77 -12.96
CA SER A 100 -14.02 5.06 -14.39
C SER A 100 -14.33 3.84 -15.26
N LEU A 101 -13.86 2.64 -14.87
CA LEU A 101 -14.23 1.38 -15.53
C LEU A 101 -15.74 1.10 -15.42
N SER A 102 -16.34 1.34 -14.25
CA SER A 102 -17.79 1.18 -14.04
C SER A 102 -18.61 2.13 -14.91
N LYS A 103 -18.16 3.37 -15.13
CA LYS A 103 -18.80 4.30 -16.08
C LYS A 103 -18.71 3.78 -17.52
N ILE A 104 -17.57 3.23 -17.94
CA ILE A 104 -17.44 2.61 -19.27
C ILE A 104 -18.41 1.43 -19.42
N LEU A 105 -18.57 0.58 -18.40
CA LEU A 105 -19.61 -0.46 -18.43
C LEU A 105 -21.00 0.16 -18.60
N PHE A 106 -21.36 1.19 -17.82
CA PHE A 106 -22.64 1.90 -17.97
C PHE A 106 -22.86 2.45 -19.39
N ASP A 107 -21.83 2.99 -20.04
CA ASP A 107 -21.90 3.46 -21.42
C ASP A 107 -22.12 2.31 -22.43
N VAL A 108 -21.58 1.12 -22.17
CA VAL A 108 -21.90 -0.12 -22.93
C VAL A 108 -23.38 -0.50 -22.74
N GLN A 109 -23.95 -0.33 -21.55
CA GLN A 109 -25.39 -0.59 -21.32
C GLN A 109 -26.26 0.46 -22.04
N GLN A 110 -25.81 1.71 -22.12
CA GLN A 110 -26.46 2.74 -22.93
C GLN A 110 -26.35 2.47 -24.45
N LEU A 111 -25.24 1.89 -24.90
CA LEU A 111 -25.06 1.41 -26.28
C LEU A 111 -26.05 0.27 -26.60
N HIS A 112 -26.26 -0.68 -25.68
CA HIS A 112 -27.29 -1.73 -25.82
C HIS A 112 -28.68 -1.10 -26.07
N VAL A 113 -29.12 -0.20 -25.18
CA VAL A 113 -30.41 0.50 -25.30
C VAL A 113 -30.52 1.29 -26.62
N SER A 114 -29.43 1.90 -27.07
CA SER A 114 -29.40 2.69 -28.32
C SER A 114 -29.61 1.83 -29.57
N LEU A 115 -29.10 0.58 -29.56
CA LEU A 115 -29.19 -0.34 -30.70
C LEU A 115 -30.49 -1.17 -30.68
N SER A 116 -31.02 -1.52 -29.48
CA SER A 116 -32.26 -2.31 -29.33
C SER A 116 -33.53 -1.60 -29.79
N GLY A 117 -33.50 -0.29 -30.07
CA GLY A 117 -34.69 0.50 -30.38
C GLY A 117 -35.18 0.35 -31.83
N THR A 118 -34.38 0.79 -32.80
CA THR A 118 -34.73 0.85 -34.23
C THR A 118 -33.47 0.83 -35.12
N CYS A 119 -32.54 -0.10 -34.90
CA CYS A 119 -31.29 -0.15 -35.69
C CYS A 119 -31.51 -0.82 -37.05
N ILE A 120 -31.76 0.00 -38.09
CA ILE A 120 -32.23 -0.44 -39.42
C ILE A 120 -31.21 -0.08 -40.53
N ASP A 121 -30.24 0.79 -40.27
CA ASP A 121 -29.27 1.26 -41.25
C ASP A 121 -27.84 1.34 -40.72
N LYS A 122 -26.89 1.56 -41.64
CA LYS A 122 -25.46 1.65 -41.31
C LYS A 122 -25.13 2.81 -40.36
N ASN A 123 -25.88 3.90 -40.47
CA ASN A 123 -25.69 5.11 -39.67
C ASN A 123 -26.01 4.87 -38.19
N CYS A 124 -26.97 3.98 -37.87
CA CYS A 124 -27.31 3.63 -36.49
C CYS A 124 -26.08 3.16 -35.68
N ILE A 125 -25.32 2.20 -36.21
CA ILE A 125 -24.15 1.64 -35.49
C ILE A 125 -23.01 2.67 -35.46
N ASP A 126 -22.66 3.27 -36.60
CA ASP A 126 -21.52 4.20 -36.68
C ASP A 126 -21.71 5.45 -35.79
N ASN A 127 -22.91 6.07 -35.77
CA ASN A 127 -23.22 7.19 -34.88
C ASN A 127 -23.25 6.80 -33.39
N SER A 128 -23.52 5.53 -33.08
CA SER A 128 -23.56 5.03 -31.69
C SER A 128 -22.14 4.73 -31.19
N LEU A 129 -21.30 4.13 -32.05
CA LEU A 129 -19.87 3.95 -31.81
C LEU A 129 -19.12 5.28 -31.65
N GLU A 130 -19.42 6.30 -32.46
CA GLU A 130 -18.76 7.62 -32.34
C GLU A 130 -19.04 8.31 -30.98
N LYS A 131 -20.25 8.12 -30.43
CA LYS A 131 -20.61 8.62 -29.09
C LYS A 131 -19.90 7.83 -27.99
N PHE A 132 -19.89 6.50 -28.12
CA PHE A 132 -19.25 5.58 -27.18
C PHE A 132 -17.75 5.84 -27.07
N ASP A 133 -17.04 5.98 -28.19
CA ASP A 133 -15.60 6.25 -28.23
C ASP A 133 -15.23 7.56 -27.55
N LYS A 134 -16.03 8.63 -27.73
CA LYS A 134 -15.84 9.91 -27.04
C LYS A 134 -15.96 9.79 -25.52
N SER A 135 -16.79 8.86 -25.03
CA SER A 135 -16.92 8.59 -23.58
C SER A 135 -15.77 7.75 -23.05
N ILE A 136 -15.35 6.70 -23.78
CA ILE A 136 -14.17 5.88 -23.41
C ILE A 136 -12.91 6.76 -23.29
N ILE A 137 -12.65 7.65 -24.25
CA ILE A 137 -11.44 8.49 -24.26
C ILE A 137 -11.31 9.31 -22.96
N LYS A 138 -12.42 9.89 -22.48
CA LYS A 138 -12.48 10.65 -21.21
C LYS A 138 -12.08 9.78 -20.02
N TYR A 139 -12.58 8.55 -19.93
CA TYR A 139 -12.29 7.65 -18.80
C TYR A 139 -10.93 6.94 -18.92
N HIS A 140 -10.40 6.80 -20.14
CA HIS A 140 -9.06 6.26 -20.37
C HIS A 140 -7.97 7.13 -19.75
N GLU A 141 -8.09 8.46 -19.81
CA GLU A 141 -7.17 9.39 -19.13
C GLU A 141 -7.28 9.26 -17.59
N GLU A 142 -8.49 9.14 -17.03
CA GLU A 142 -8.69 8.89 -15.60
C GLU A 142 -8.03 7.57 -15.16
N ILE A 143 -8.11 6.51 -15.97
CA ILE A 143 -7.52 5.19 -15.67
C ILE A 143 -5.99 5.20 -15.83
N ALA A 144 -5.46 5.73 -16.94
CA ALA A 144 -4.03 5.72 -17.25
C ALA A 144 -3.21 6.49 -16.21
N ASN A 145 -3.68 7.66 -15.77
CA ASN A 145 -3.03 8.46 -14.74
C ASN A 145 -2.93 7.75 -13.37
N ASN A 146 -3.79 6.77 -13.11
CA ASN A 146 -3.87 6.04 -11.84
C ASN A 146 -3.32 4.60 -11.93
N MET A 147 -3.04 4.09 -13.12
CA MET A 147 -2.56 2.72 -13.36
C MET A 147 -1.25 2.39 -12.62
N LEU A 148 -0.39 3.38 -12.39
CA LEU A 148 0.87 3.23 -11.65
C LEU A 148 0.70 2.82 -10.17
N TYR A 149 -0.49 3.00 -9.59
CA TYR A 149 -0.81 2.59 -8.22
C TYR A 149 -1.44 1.20 -8.15
N MET A 150 -1.73 0.57 -9.30
CA MET A 150 -2.42 -0.72 -9.38
C MET A 150 -1.45 -1.90 -9.25
N SER A 151 -1.87 -2.95 -8.56
CA SER A 151 -1.17 -4.24 -8.58
C SER A 151 -1.22 -4.88 -9.97
N SER A 152 -0.16 -5.54 -10.42
CA SER A 152 -0.03 -6.08 -11.79
C SER A 152 -1.18 -7.00 -12.22
N LYS A 153 -1.80 -7.74 -11.28
CA LYS A 153 -3.00 -8.56 -11.54
C LYS A 153 -4.21 -7.70 -11.96
N VAL A 154 -4.42 -6.55 -11.32
CA VAL A 154 -5.44 -5.56 -11.69
C VAL A 154 -5.11 -4.88 -13.02
N ILE A 155 -3.83 -4.59 -13.28
CA ILE A 155 -3.40 -4.04 -14.59
C ILE A 155 -3.74 -5.03 -15.73
N ASN A 156 -3.49 -6.32 -15.53
CA ASN A 156 -3.87 -7.35 -16.50
C ASN A 156 -5.39 -7.41 -16.72
N TYR A 157 -6.20 -7.31 -15.65
CA TYR A 157 -7.66 -7.21 -15.78
C TYR A 157 -8.13 -5.93 -16.49
N ILE A 158 -7.42 -4.79 -16.34
CA ILE A 158 -7.71 -3.58 -17.12
C ILE A 158 -7.41 -3.80 -18.62
N TYR A 159 -6.36 -4.55 -18.96
CA TYR A 159 -6.11 -4.93 -20.36
C TYR A 159 -7.14 -5.95 -20.89
N GLU A 160 -7.59 -6.90 -20.07
CA GLU A 160 -8.70 -7.82 -20.39
C GLU A 160 -9.99 -7.03 -20.71
N PHE A 161 -10.34 -6.05 -19.87
CA PHE A 161 -11.46 -5.13 -20.05
C PHE A 161 -11.37 -4.34 -21.36
N TYR A 162 -10.18 -3.81 -21.70
CA TYR A 162 -9.97 -3.10 -22.96
C TYR A 162 -9.96 -4.00 -24.19
N SER A 163 -9.57 -5.27 -24.08
CA SER A 163 -9.72 -6.25 -25.17
C SER A 163 -11.20 -6.44 -25.49
N ILE A 164 -12.02 -6.76 -24.49
CA ILE A 164 -13.46 -7.01 -24.68
C ILE A 164 -14.16 -5.78 -25.31
N ILE A 165 -13.73 -4.54 -24.99
CA ILE A 165 -14.20 -3.32 -25.67
C ILE A 165 -13.75 -3.26 -27.15
N SER A 166 -12.49 -3.63 -27.44
CA SER A 166 -11.99 -3.71 -28.82
C SER A 166 -12.76 -4.75 -29.62
N ASP A 167 -12.95 -5.93 -29.05
CA ASP A 167 -13.64 -7.06 -29.66
C ASP A 167 -15.12 -6.73 -29.92
N LEU A 168 -15.80 -6.06 -28.97
CA LEU A 168 -17.14 -5.52 -29.18
C LEU A 168 -17.20 -4.54 -30.36
N LYS A 169 -16.21 -3.63 -30.46
CA LYS A 169 -16.14 -2.63 -31.55
C LYS A 169 -15.82 -3.23 -32.91
N VAL A 170 -15.08 -4.34 -32.96
CA VAL A 170 -14.82 -5.12 -34.18
C VAL A 170 -16.10 -5.81 -34.63
N ASN A 171 -16.70 -6.62 -33.75
CA ASN A 171 -17.97 -7.30 -34.01
C ASN A 171 -19.08 -6.34 -34.46
N LEU A 172 -19.24 -5.18 -33.81
CA LEU A 172 -20.24 -4.18 -34.20
C LEU A 172 -20.02 -3.62 -35.61
N LYS A 173 -18.76 -3.40 -36.04
CA LYS A 173 -18.46 -2.98 -37.41
C LYS A 173 -18.73 -4.09 -38.42
N GLU A 174 -18.44 -5.33 -38.08
CA GLU A 174 -18.65 -6.47 -38.96
C GLU A 174 -20.15 -6.74 -39.18
N PHE A 175 -20.98 -6.65 -38.12
CA PHE A 175 -22.44 -6.62 -38.26
C PHE A 175 -22.92 -5.44 -39.12
N ASN A 176 -22.23 -4.29 -39.05
CA ASN A 176 -22.53 -3.10 -39.85
C ASN A 176 -22.19 -3.28 -41.36
N ASP A 177 -21.14 -4.05 -41.67
CA ASP A 177 -20.68 -4.33 -43.04
C ASP A 177 -21.45 -5.48 -43.70
N ILE A 178 -21.85 -6.51 -42.93
CA ILE A 178 -22.74 -7.59 -43.44
C ILE A 178 -24.24 -7.25 -43.38
N GLN A 179 -24.59 -6.04 -42.90
CA GLN A 179 -25.96 -5.51 -42.80
C GLN A 179 -26.88 -6.26 -41.82
N GLU A 180 -26.31 -7.00 -40.86
CA GLU A 180 -27.05 -7.69 -39.79
C GLU A 180 -27.20 -6.79 -38.55
N PHE A 181 -27.66 -5.55 -38.76
CA PHE A 181 -27.77 -4.50 -37.72
C PHE A 181 -28.56 -4.96 -36.48
N GLN A 182 -29.56 -5.81 -36.71
CA GLN A 182 -30.42 -6.46 -35.71
C GLN A 182 -29.72 -7.48 -34.79
N MET A 183 -28.42 -7.75 -34.98
CA MET A 183 -27.61 -8.58 -34.07
C MET A 183 -26.68 -7.74 -33.19
N ALA A 184 -26.64 -6.42 -33.43
CA ALA A 184 -25.73 -5.51 -32.75
C ALA A 184 -26.06 -5.39 -31.24
N HIS A 185 -27.34 -5.40 -30.84
CA HIS A 185 -27.71 -5.41 -29.42
C HIS A 185 -27.33 -6.73 -28.74
N VAL A 186 -27.54 -7.88 -29.38
CA VAL A 186 -27.12 -9.20 -28.87
C VAL A 186 -25.61 -9.22 -28.59
N SER A 187 -24.81 -8.67 -29.52
CA SER A 187 -23.37 -8.52 -29.33
C SER A 187 -23.02 -7.68 -28.10
N VAL A 188 -23.64 -6.49 -27.94
CA VAL A 188 -23.40 -5.64 -26.76
C VAL A 188 -23.82 -6.33 -25.47
N TYR A 189 -24.93 -7.06 -25.46
CA TYR A 189 -25.40 -7.80 -24.29
C TYR A 189 -24.35 -8.82 -23.83
N MET A 190 -23.83 -9.66 -24.73
CA MET A 190 -22.83 -10.68 -24.38
C MET A 190 -21.54 -10.04 -23.84
N HIS A 191 -20.95 -9.07 -24.57
CA HIS A 191 -19.72 -8.40 -24.13
C HIS A 191 -19.91 -7.62 -22.82
N SER A 192 -21.10 -7.11 -22.52
CA SER A 192 -21.38 -6.42 -21.26
C SER A 192 -21.34 -7.32 -20.03
N ILE A 193 -21.74 -8.60 -20.17
CA ILE A 193 -21.57 -9.60 -19.11
C ILE A 193 -20.08 -9.80 -18.85
N GLU A 194 -19.28 -9.96 -19.90
CA GLU A 194 -17.83 -10.19 -19.79
C GLU A 194 -17.11 -9.00 -19.14
N LEU A 195 -17.46 -7.77 -19.52
CA LEU A 195 -16.96 -6.55 -18.87
C LEU A 195 -17.36 -6.48 -17.38
N SER A 196 -18.57 -6.93 -17.03
CA SER A 196 -18.99 -7.01 -15.63
C SER A 196 -18.23 -8.08 -14.83
N GLU A 197 -17.94 -9.24 -15.43
CA GLU A 197 -17.11 -10.28 -14.80
C GLU A 197 -15.68 -9.80 -14.55
N VAL A 198 -15.11 -9.00 -15.46
CA VAL A 198 -13.78 -8.38 -15.26
C VAL A 198 -13.81 -7.31 -14.18
N LEU A 199 -14.88 -6.48 -14.12
CA LEU A 199 -15.09 -5.52 -13.03
C LEU A 199 -15.24 -6.22 -11.67
N ILE A 200 -15.91 -7.37 -11.62
CA ILE A 200 -16.03 -8.20 -10.41
C ILE A 200 -14.64 -8.63 -9.92
N LYS A 201 -13.81 -9.25 -10.80
CA LYS A 201 -12.42 -9.64 -10.48
C LYS A 201 -11.57 -8.48 -9.95
N ILE A 202 -11.72 -7.29 -10.53
CA ILE A 202 -10.98 -6.07 -10.12
C ILE A 202 -11.40 -5.63 -8.71
N GLN A 203 -12.70 -5.65 -8.42
CA GLN A 203 -13.24 -5.24 -7.12
C GLN A 203 -12.92 -6.28 -6.02
N GLU A 204 -12.91 -7.58 -6.34
CA GLU A 204 -12.40 -8.64 -5.45
C GLU A 204 -10.94 -8.38 -5.05
N GLU A 205 -10.08 -8.01 -6.01
CA GLU A 205 -8.68 -7.65 -5.76
C GLU A 205 -8.52 -6.42 -4.86
N PHE A 206 -9.45 -5.46 -4.90
CA PHE A 206 -9.45 -4.30 -4.01
C PHE A 206 -9.97 -4.65 -2.60
N ILE A 207 -11.07 -5.41 -2.49
CA ILE A 207 -11.63 -5.85 -1.20
C ILE A 207 -10.66 -6.79 -0.46
N SER A 208 -9.92 -7.64 -1.17
CA SER A 208 -8.95 -8.56 -0.55
C SER A 208 -7.82 -7.86 0.25
N LYS A 209 -7.60 -6.56 0.01
CA LYS A 209 -6.59 -5.71 0.65
C LYS A 209 -7.16 -4.80 1.76
N ASP A 210 -8.48 -4.75 1.96
CA ASP A 210 -9.10 -3.87 2.94
C ASP A 210 -10.32 -4.50 3.65
N GLU A 211 -10.14 -4.79 4.93
CA GLU A 211 -11.17 -5.31 5.83
C GLU A 211 -12.37 -4.35 5.97
N LYS A 212 -12.20 -3.04 5.73
CA LYS A 212 -13.32 -2.08 5.74
C LYS A 212 -14.19 -2.18 4.49
N LEU A 213 -13.60 -2.28 3.30
CA LEU A 213 -14.39 -2.52 2.07
C LEU A 213 -15.15 -3.85 2.16
N LYS A 214 -14.65 -4.81 2.95
CA LYS A 214 -15.28 -6.11 3.18
C LYS A 214 -16.51 -6.09 4.10
N SER A 215 -16.70 -5.07 4.95
CA SER A 215 -17.95 -4.96 5.76
C SER A 215 -19.11 -4.35 4.98
N ASP A 216 -18.79 -3.49 4.01
CA ASP A 216 -19.76 -2.65 3.28
C ASP A 216 -20.07 -3.23 1.89
N PHE A 217 -19.52 -4.40 1.56
CA PHE A 217 -19.66 -5.08 0.28
C PHE A 217 -20.85 -6.06 0.28
N ASP A 218 -21.75 -5.86 -0.68
CA ASP A 218 -22.85 -6.78 -1.00
C ASP A 218 -22.52 -7.55 -2.30
N GLU A 219 -22.16 -8.82 -2.15
CA GLU A 219 -21.85 -9.76 -3.23
C GLU A 219 -23.04 -9.93 -4.19
N SER A 220 -24.28 -9.87 -3.69
CA SER A 220 -25.48 -10.00 -4.51
C SER A 220 -25.76 -8.74 -5.35
N ALA A 221 -25.49 -7.55 -4.78
CA ALA A 221 -25.55 -6.29 -5.51
C ALA A 221 -24.46 -6.21 -6.59
N GLN A 222 -23.29 -6.82 -6.35
CA GLN A 222 -22.23 -6.92 -7.34
C GLN A 222 -22.56 -7.91 -8.46
N GLU A 223 -23.10 -9.10 -8.14
CA GLU A 223 -23.51 -10.08 -9.16
C GLU A 223 -24.62 -9.52 -10.08
N MET A 224 -25.52 -8.70 -9.55
CA MET A 224 -26.54 -8.02 -10.37
C MET A 224 -25.96 -7.15 -11.50
N MET A 225 -24.69 -6.71 -11.41
CA MET A 225 -24.03 -5.97 -12.50
C MET A 225 -24.02 -6.72 -13.84
N LYS A 226 -24.00 -8.06 -13.82
CA LYS A 226 -24.09 -8.94 -15.00
C LYS A 226 -25.39 -8.74 -15.79
N TYR A 227 -26.48 -8.40 -15.09
CA TYR A 227 -27.83 -8.37 -15.65
C TYR A 227 -28.37 -6.95 -15.89
N CYS A 228 -27.59 -5.91 -15.55
CA CYS A 228 -28.00 -4.50 -15.66
C CYS A 228 -28.27 -4.02 -17.11
N CYS A 229 -27.76 -4.69 -18.14
CA CYS A 229 -28.08 -4.36 -19.55
C CYS A 229 -29.53 -4.61 -19.95
N GLY A 230 -30.33 -5.28 -19.12
CA GLY A 230 -31.75 -5.52 -19.34
C GLY A 230 -32.06 -7.00 -19.54
N ARG A 231 -33.02 -7.30 -20.41
CA ARG A 231 -33.48 -8.68 -20.62
C ARG A 231 -32.50 -9.46 -21.48
N LYS A 232 -32.17 -10.67 -21.03
CA LYS A 232 -31.50 -11.71 -21.82
C LYS A 232 -32.17 -11.86 -23.20
N PRO A 233 -31.42 -11.83 -24.31
CA PRO A 233 -31.97 -12.03 -25.66
C PRO A 233 -32.75 -13.35 -25.79
N PRO A 234 -33.77 -13.41 -26.65
CA PRO A 234 -34.44 -14.67 -26.98
C PRO A 234 -33.47 -15.73 -27.55
N GLN A 235 -33.76 -17.02 -27.33
CA GLN A 235 -32.93 -18.11 -27.84
C GLN A 235 -32.69 -18.03 -29.35
N GLU A 236 -33.73 -17.67 -30.12
CA GLU A 236 -33.67 -17.54 -31.58
C GLU A 236 -32.70 -16.44 -32.03
N GLU A 237 -32.68 -15.30 -31.32
CA GLU A 237 -31.70 -14.23 -31.56
C GLU A 237 -30.29 -14.66 -31.15
N PHE A 238 -30.14 -15.42 -30.07
CA PHE A 238 -28.83 -15.92 -29.62
C PHE A 238 -28.24 -16.98 -30.54
N GLU A 239 -29.01 -17.97 -30.99
CA GLU A 239 -28.50 -18.96 -31.96
C GLU A 239 -28.18 -18.30 -33.31
N LYS A 240 -28.99 -17.33 -33.78
CA LYS A 240 -28.68 -16.55 -34.99
C LYS A 240 -27.38 -15.75 -34.81
N PHE A 241 -27.21 -15.06 -33.67
CA PHE A 241 -25.99 -14.35 -33.32
C PHE A 241 -24.79 -15.31 -33.33
N LYS A 242 -24.88 -16.46 -32.67
CA LYS A 242 -23.84 -17.50 -32.60
C LYS A 242 -23.47 -18.07 -33.97
N GLU A 243 -24.44 -18.26 -34.86
CA GLU A 243 -24.18 -18.62 -36.26
C GLU A 243 -23.41 -17.55 -37.04
N LEU A 244 -23.80 -16.29 -36.90
CA LEU A 244 -23.16 -15.17 -37.60
C LEU A 244 -21.77 -14.87 -37.02
N PHE A 245 -21.63 -14.90 -35.71
CA PHE A 245 -20.38 -14.71 -34.99
C PHE A 245 -19.32 -15.72 -35.43
N LYS A 246 -19.68 -16.99 -35.63
CA LYS A 246 -18.78 -18.02 -36.22
C LYS A 246 -18.40 -17.77 -37.68
N LYS A 247 -19.28 -17.14 -38.47
CA LYS A 247 -19.01 -16.79 -39.88
C LYS A 247 -18.10 -15.55 -39.99
N VAL A 248 -18.23 -14.63 -39.04
CA VAL A 248 -17.44 -13.40 -38.94
C VAL A 248 -16.05 -13.68 -38.35
N ASN A 249 -15.98 -14.47 -37.27
CA ASN A 249 -14.75 -14.81 -36.54
C ASN A 249 -14.36 -16.29 -36.74
N PRO A 250 -13.89 -16.71 -37.93
CA PRO A 250 -13.59 -18.12 -38.24
C PRO A 250 -12.35 -18.68 -37.50
N ASN A 251 -11.61 -17.84 -36.77
CA ASN A 251 -10.43 -18.25 -35.98
C ASN A 251 -10.76 -18.59 -34.51
N TYR A 252 -12.01 -18.42 -34.07
CA TYR A 252 -12.41 -18.73 -32.70
C TYR A 252 -12.34 -20.23 -32.39
N THR A 253 -11.92 -20.54 -31.17
CA THR A 253 -11.80 -21.90 -30.64
C THR A 253 -13.16 -22.46 -30.18
N GLU A 254 -13.26 -23.79 -30.06
CA GLU A 254 -14.44 -24.43 -29.47
C GLU A 254 -14.64 -24.04 -28.00
N ASP A 255 -13.57 -23.74 -27.26
CA ASP A 255 -13.63 -23.25 -25.87
C ASP A 255 -14.30 -21.87 -25.78
N GLU A 256 -13.99 -20.93 -26.67
CA GLU A 256 -14.61 -19.59 -26.69
C GLU A 256 -16.09 -19.67 -27.07
N ILE A 257 -16.45 -20.56 -28.01
CA ILE A 257 -17.83 -20.87 -28.36
C ILE A 257 -18.58 -21.47 -27.16
N TYR A 258 -17.93 -22.34 -26.38
CA TYR A 258 -18.47 -22.90 -25.14
C TYR A 258 -18.64 -21.85 -24.03
N GLN A 259 -17.72 -20.87 -23.90
CA GLN A 259 -17.93 -19.75 -22.97
C GLN A 259 -19.12 -18.88 -23.38
N LEU A 260 -19.37 -18.63 -24.68
CA LEU A 260 -20.58 -17.92 -25.12
C LEU A 260 -21.87 -18.64 -24.69
N ASP A 261 -21.93 -19.97 -24.89
CA ASP A 261 -23.08 -20.78 -24.43
C ASP A 261 -23.25 -20.74 -22.91
N ARG A 262 -22.14 -20.80 -22.15
CA ARG A 262 -22.12 -20.71 -20.69
C ARG A 262 -22.54 -19.32 -20.16
N ARG A 263 -22.15 -18.24 -20.84
CA ARG A 263 -22.51 -16.85 -20.49
C ARG A 263 -23.97 -16.55 -20.79
N TYR A 264 -24.54 -17.19 -21.81
CA TYR A 264 -25.95 -17.06 -22.12
C TYR A 264 -26.83 -17.84 -21.13
N GLY A 265 -26.44 -19.06 -20.74
CA GLY A 265 -27.19 -20.03 -19.92
C GLY A 265 -27.94 -19.47 -18.70
#